data_AF-A0A075JZR9-F1
#
_entry.id   AF-A0A075JZR9-F1
#
_cell.length_a   1.000
_cell.length_b   1.000
_cell.length_c   1.000
_cell.angle_alpha   90.00
_cell.angle_beta   90.00
_cell.angle_gamma   90.00
#
_symmetry.space_group_name_H-M   'P 1'
#
loop_
_entity.id
_entity.type
_entity.pdbx_description
1 polymer ?
#
loop_
_entity_poly.entity_id
_entity_poly.type
_entity_poly.pdbx_seq_one_letter_code
_entity_poly.pdbx_strand_id
1 'polypeptide(L)'
;MIYELKIVLKDVGTQVYRDIQLDGQTTFEELHQIVQIAFEWSASHLFGFFVARTNGKEVNRIRMTSKKDPNESFSNPRINQSPTYYIEEEYIADWFQVVGDRIIYVYDYGDDWQHEITLTQIIQPKEGEAYPQCMKAENIAPPEDSRGELLGGDINLEFADNKELLNKVNKDLEVAFANDAIHVDIWEEVLKTAKEFHRQKPWKKLRDDEIFTVVDPVTKENLFCSVLGAGEETFGLAVYIGQAGLQSLIETVTRESESFSIMLKQRSLLLSFEDREDLSRSEYKFIKSFNTNFRGKKAWPIFISYVPGYNPWDIDAEEARLLVVAMSQALEILEEIKSGLELPDFFEGSSFVKVPYEQAGNIIYQNEIKDIEDMIHDQSDSQVELGVSELTIRRLKKNTDRIKAEIEFSLQYVDLPVQEDPNERPRFPVLSIAADHTQGLVIYQDLLDTTIENETAQQQLVNLFQSIEGIPEILYMNAQTFHQIEPLVEELNLSVEITQELTIINEVINGLHNSISPF
;
A
#
# COMPACT_ATOMS: atom_id res chain seq x y z
N MET A 1 -11.55 -20.10 -7.96
CA MET A 1 -11.71 -21.23 -8.92
C MET A 1 -10.90 -20.86 -10.13
N ILE A 2 -10.21 -21.79 -10.78
CA ILE A 2 -9.31 -21.46 -11.89
C ILE A 2 -10.02 -21.68 -13.23
N TYR A 3 -9.93 -20.68 -14.08
CA TYR A 3 -10.50 -20.65 -15.42
C TYR A 3 -9.38 -20.83 -16.43
N GLU A 4 -9.50 -21.84 -17.28
CA GLU A 4 -8.62 -22.01 -18.44
C GLU A 4 -9.28 -21.32 -19.64
N LEU A 5 -8.66 -20.24 -20.11
CA LEU A 5 -9.08 -19.46 -21.26
C LEU A 5 -8.16 -19.75 -22.43
N LYS A 6 -8.74 -20.08 -23.58
CA LYS A 6 -8.03 -20.12 -24.85
C LYS A 6 -8.19 -18.79 -25.57
N ILE A 7 -7.08 -18.12 -25.81
CA ILE A 7 -7.00 -16.78 -26.42
C ILE A 7 -6.38 -16.94 -27.80
N VAL A 8 -7.16 -16.71 -28.85
CA VAL A 8 -6.73 -16.88 -30.26
C VAL A 8 -6.73 -15.53 -30.97
N LEU A 9 -5.58 -15.11 -31.48
CA LEU A 9 -5.48 -13.92 -32.33
C LEU A 9 -6.02 -14.25 -33.73
N LYS A 10 -7.00 -13.47 -34.18
CA LYS A 10 -7.76 -13.71 -35.42
C LYS A 10 -7.12 -12.96 -36.59
N ASP A 11 -7.37 -13.49 -37.79
CA ASP A 11 -7.08 -12.82 -39.06
C ASP A 11 -5.60 -12.46 -39.28
N VAL A 12 -4.69 -13.32 -38.81
CA VAL A 12 -3.23 -13.17 -38.96
C VAL A 12 -2.57 -14.26 -39.82
N GLY A 13 -3.36 -15.08 -40.52
CA GLY A 13 -2.88 -16.10 -41.47
C GLY A 13 -2.21 -17.34 -40.86
N THR A 14 -1.62 -17.19 -39.67
CA THR A 14 -0.98 -18.25 -38.88
C THR A 14 -1.72 -18.42 -37.56
N GLN A 15 -1.73 -19.64 -36.99
CA GLN A 15 -2.43 -19.88 -35.73
C GLN A 15 -1.62 -19.37 -34.54
N VAL A 16 -1.95 -18.18 -34.04
CA VAL A 16 -1.34 -17.61 -32.82
C VAL A 16 -2.32 -17.73 -31.66
N TYR A 17 -1.94 -18.46 -30.61
CA TYR A 17 -2.79 -18.61 -29.42
C TYR A 17 -2.02 -18.83 -28.12
N ARG A 18 -2.72 -18.59 -27.02
CA ARG A 18 -2.31 -18.89 -25.64
C ARG A 18 -3.45 -19.63 -24.93
N ASP A 19 -3.14 -20.72 -24.25
CA ASP A 19 -4.06 -21.34 -23.26
C ASP A 19 -3.58 -20.83 -21.89
N ILE A 20 -4.37 -20.01 -21.20
CA ILE A 20 -3.99 -19.34 -19.93
C ILE A 20 -4.95 -19.75 -18.82
N GLN A 21 -4.39 -20.09 -17.65
CA GLN A 21 -5.12 -20.32 -16.41
C GLN A 21 -5.03 -19.09 -15.51
N LEU A 22 -6.16 -18.65 -14.97
CA LEU A 22 -6.27 -17.48 -14.08
C LEU A 22 -7.41 -17.68 -13.06
N ASP A 23 -7.46 -16.86 -12.00
CA ASP A 23 -8.57 -16.92 -11.05
C ASP A 23 -9.86 -16.34 -11.66
N GLY A 24 -11.01 -16.94 -11.34
CA GLY A 24 -12.31 -16.39 -11.72
C GLY A 24 -12.59 -14.99 -11.16
N GLN A 25 -11.90 -14.59 -10.10
CA GLN A 25 -11.93 -13.25 -9.52
C GLN A 25 -10.95 -12.28 -10.18
N THR A 26 -10.26 -12.68 -11.25
CA THR A 26 -9.52 -11.75 -12.10
C THR A 26 -10.51 -10.78 -12.77
N THR A 27 -10.19 -9.49 -12.81
CA THR A 27 -10.98 -8.47 -13.49
C THR A 27 -10.73 -8.46 -15.00
N PHE A 28 -11.59 -7.80 -15.78
CA PHE A 28 -11.31 -7.62 -17.21
C PHE A 28 -10.15 -6.65 -17.48
N GLU A 29 -9.81 -5.76 -16.53
CA GLU A 29 -8.59 -4.93 -16.60
C GLU A 29 -7.33 -5.79 -16.45
N GLU A 30 -7.29 -6.68 -15.46
CA GLU A 30 -6.19 -7.64 -15.29
C GLU A 30 -6.10 -8.59 -16.48
N LEU A 31 -7.25 -9.07 -17.01
CA LEU A 31 -7.25 -9.87 -18.23
C LEU A 31 -6.64 -9.11 -19.42
N HIS A 32 -6.90 -7.82 -19.55
CA HIS A 32 -6.24 -6.99 -20.56
C HIS A 32 -4.71 -7.04 -20.38
N GLN A 33 -4.20 -6.80 -19.18
CA GLN A 33 -2.75 -6.87 -18.90
C GLN A 33 -2.16 -8.25 -19.20
N ILE A 34 -2.84 -9.33 -18.81
CA ILE A 34 -2.45 -10.72 -19.10
C ILE A 34 -2.33 -10.95 -20.61
N VAL A 35 -3.31 -10.48 -21.40
CA VAL A 35 -3.26 -10.60 -22.86
C VAL A 35 -2.09 -9.79 -23.43
N GLN A 36 -1.88 -8.56 -22.96
CA GLN A 36 -0.76 -7.72 -23.43
C GLN A 36 0.59 -8.39 -23.20
N ILE A 37 0.82 -8.93 -22.00
CA ILE A 37 2.06 -9.64 -21.66
C ILE A 37 2.20 -10.91 -22.50
N ALA A 38 1.15 -11.73 -22.57
CA ALA A 38 1.22 -13.03 -23.25
C ALA A 38 1.40 -12.92 -24.78
N PHE A 39 1.07 -11.76 -25.35
CA PHE A 39 1.25 -11.44 -26.77
C PHE A 39 2.37 -10.40 -27.01
N GLU A 40 3.17 -10.07 -25.99
CA GLU A 40 4.34 -9.17 -26.10
C GLU A 40 4.01 -7.76 -26.63
N TRP A 41 2.91 -7.19 -26.18
CA TRP A 41 2.45 -5.84 -26.52
C TRP A 41 2.56 -4.86 -25.36
N SER A 42 2.47 -3.56 -25.67
CA SER A 42 2.83 -2.48 -24.73
C SER A 42 1.62 -1.70 -24.19
N ALA A 43 0.39 -2.20 -24.38
CA ALA A 43 -0.84 -1.56 -23.90
C ALA A 43 -0.98 -0.08 -24.29
N SER A 44 -0.45 0.27 -25.47
CA SER A 44 -0.32 1.67 -25.91
C SER A 44 -1.53 2.20 -26.67
N HIS A 45 -2.51 1.34 -26.95
CA HIS A 45 -3.69 1.67 -27.76
C HIS A 45 -5.01 1.42 -27.01
N LEU A 46 -6.08 2.03 -27.51
CA LEU A 46 -7.43 1.79 -27.01
C LEU A 46 -7.88 0.35 -27.26
N PHE A 47 -8.72 -0.16 -26.36
CA PHE A 47 -9.23 -1.51 -26.42
C PHE A 47 -10.66 -1.63 -25.92
N GLY A 48 -11.25 -2.82 -26.05
CA GLY A 48 -12.54 -3.14 -25.46
C GLY A 48 -12.89 -4.62 -25.55
N PHE A 49 -13.76 -5.06 -24.65
CA PHE A 49 -14.29 -6.43 -24.66
C PHE A 49 -15.73 -6.46 -25.16
N PHE A 50 -16.05 -7.47 -25.95
CA PHE A 50 -17.38 -7.69 -26.52
C PHE A 50 -17.85 -9.10 -26.22
N VAL A 51 -18.82 -9.23 -25.33
CA VAL A 51 -19.36 -10.51 -24.91
C VAL A 51 -20.18 -11.10 -26.04
N ALA A 52 -19.74 -12.24 -26.59
CA ALA A 52 -20.46 -12.94 -27.65
C ALA A 52 -21.39 -14.01 -27.08
N ARG A 53 -20.93 -14.76 -26.08
CA ARG A 53 -21.68 -15.84 -25.45
C ARG A 53 -21.38 -15.91 -23.95
N THR A 54 -22.43 -15.94 -23.13
CA THR A 54 -22.33 -16.06 -21.67
C THR A 54 -23.46 -16.94 -21.14
N ASN A 55 -23.18 -17.73 -20.11
CA ASN A 55 -24.12 -18.70 -19.54
C ASN A 55 -24.73 -19.61 -20.62
N GLY A 56 -23.90 -20.01 -21.59
CA GLY A 56 -24.24 -20.90 -22.69
C GLY A 56 -25.10 -20.27 -23.78
N LYS A 57 -25.46 -18.99 -23.69
CA LYS A 57 -26.35 -18.28 -24.62
C LYS A 57 -25.60 -17.21 -25.40
N GLU A 58 -25.87 -17.12 -26.70
CA GLU A 58 -25.41 -16.00 -27.53
C GLU A 58 -26.08 -14.71 -27.07
N VAL A 59 -25.32 -13.63 -26.98
CA VAL A 59 -25.80 -12.29 -26.61
C VAL A 59 -25.38 -11.27 -27.67
N ASN A 60 -26.10 -10.15 -27.76
CA ASN A 60 -25.85 -9.10 -28.74
C ASN A 60 -24.63 -8.24 -28.37
N ARG A 61 -23.42 -8.82 -28.41
CA ARG A 61 -22.11 -8.13 -28.28
C ARG A 61 -22.10 -7.03 -27.22
N ILE A 62 -22.42 -7.40 -25.98
CA ILE A 62 -22.38 -6.47 -24.85
C ILE A 62 -20.96 -5.93 -24.73
N ARG A 63 -20.80 -4.61 -24.78
CA ARG A 63 -19.50 -3.94 -24.71
C ARG A 63 -19.14 -3.68 -23.25
N MET A 64 -17.89 -3.98 -22.91
CA MET A 64 -17.24 -3.59 -21.66
C MET A 64 -16.10 -2.63 -22.01
N THR A 65 -15.95 -1.56 -21.25
CA THR A 65 -14.98 -0.48 -21.50
C THR A 65 -14.32 -0.03 -20.21
N SER A 66 -13.26 0.77 -20.30
CA SER A 66 -12.63 1.35 -19.11
C SER A 66 -13.36 2.63 -18.70
N LYS A 67 -13.44 2.89 -17.40
CA LYS A 67 -13.89 4.19 -16.86
C LYS A 67 -13.02 5.35 -17.34
N LYS A 68 -11.77 5.05 -17.73
CA LYS A 68 -10.77 6.00 -18.22
C LYS A 68 -10.85 6.23 -19.74
N ASP A 69 -11.75 5.55 -20.47
CA ASP A 69 -11.91 5.75 -21.93
C ASP A 69 -12.36 7.20 -22.20
N PRO A 70 -11.54 8.03 -22.89
CA PRO A 70 -11.85 9.44 -23.14
C PRO A 70 -13.14 9.64 -23.95
N ASN A 71 -13.61 8.61 -24.68
CA ASN A 71 -14.87 8.68 -25.41
C ASN A 71 -16.12 8.57 -24.52
N GLU A 72 -16.00 8.13 -23.26
CA GLU A 72 -17.13 8.19 -22.31
C GLU A 72 -17.50 9.63 -21.94
N SER A 73 -16.54 10.57 -21.99
CA SER A 73 -16.83 11.99 -21.75
C SER A 73 -17.61 12.66 -22.90
N PHE A 74 -17.72 12.00 -24.06
CA PHE A 74 -18.42 12.50 -25.26
C PHE A 74 -19.74 11.76 -25.54
N SER A 75 -20.12 10.78 -24.70
CA SER A 75 -21.31 9.97 -24.93
C SER A 75 -22.58 10.76 -24.57
N ASN A 76 -23.41 11.06 -25.58
CA ASN A 76 -24.63 11.84 -25.44
C ASN A 76 -25.69 11.01 -24.67
N PRO A 77 -26.16 11.45 -23.49
CA PRO A 77 -27.04 10.66 -22.61
C PRO A 77 -28.43 10.35 -23.21
N ARG A 78 -28.72 10.81 -24.43
CA ARG A 78 -29.94 10.51 -25.19
C ARG A 78 -29.83 9.32 -26.15
N ILE A 79 -28.65 8.70 -26.30
CA ILE A 79 -28.39 7.67 -27.33
C ILE A 79 -28.23 6.25 -26.75
N ASN A 80 -27.86 6.08 -25.48
CA ASN A 80 -27.63 4.74 -24.91
C ASN A 80 -28.89 4.16 -24.23
N GLN A 81 -29.50 3.15 -24.85
CA GLN A 81 -30.53 2.29 -24.23
C GLN A 81 -29.95 1.00 -23.62
N SER A 82 -28.61 0.86 -23.56
CA SER A 82 -27.94 -0.35 -23.07
C SER A 82 -27.10 -0.05 -21.82
N PRO A 83 -27.07 -0.96 -20.83
CA PRO A 83 -26.19 -0.84 -19.67
C PRO A 83 -24.71 -0.82 -20.12
N THR A 84 -23.93 0.05 -19.49
CA THR A 84 -22.47 0.14 -19.68
C THR A 84 -21.81 -0.66 -18.57
N TYR A 85 -20.83 -1.49 -18.93
CA TYR A 85 -20.09 -2.37 -18.02
C TYR A 85 -18.62 -1.94 -18.01
N TYR A 86 -18.04 -1.81 -16.83
CA TYR A 86 -16.68 -1.31 -16.64
C TYR A 86 -15.71 -2.44 -16.37
N ILE A 87 -14.62 -2.53 -17.13
CA ILE A 87 -13.68 -3.66 -17.04
C ILE A 87 -13.02 -3.79 -15.64
N GLU A 88 -12.94 -2.68 -14.90
CA GLU A 88 -12.38 -2.59 -13.56
C GLU A 88 -13.32 -3.20 -12.49
N GLU A 89 -14.61 -3.38 -12.81
CA GLU A 89 -15.64 -3.82 -11.86
C GLU A 89 -16.23 -5.20 -12.20
N GLU A 90 -15.81 -5.77 -13.32
CA GLU A 90 -16.39 -7.00 -13.86
C GLU A 90 -15.36 -8.12 -13.78
N TYR A 91 -15.77 -9.28 -13.24
CA TYR A 91 -14.90 -10.41 -13.03
C TYR A 91 -15.08 -11.48 -14.11
N ILE A 92 -14.04 -12.27 -14.38
CA ILE A 92 -14.09 -13.40 -15.32
C ILE A 92 -15.25 -14.35 -15.00
N ALA A 93 -15.45 -14.67 -13.71
CA ALA A 93 -16.50 -15.60 -13.27
C ALA A 93 -17.93 -15.10 -13.52
N ASP A 94 -18.14 -13.78 -13.64
CA ASP A 94 -19.47 -13.22 -13.90
C ASP A 94 -19.91 -13.46 -15.36
N TRP A 95 -18.94 -13.56 -16.27
CA TRP A 95 -19.19 -13.59 -17.71
C TRP A 95 -18.87 -14.94 -18.37
N PHE A 96 -17.84 -15.63 -17.90
CA PHE A 96 -17.52 -16.99 -18.31
C PHE A 96 -18.13 -17.98 -17.31
N GLN A 97 -19.41 -18.30 -17.45
CA GLN A 97 -20.13 -19.13 -16.47
C GLN A 97 -20.07 -20.62 -16.82
N VAL A 98 -20.02 -20.96 -18.11
CA VAL A 98 -19.97 -22.34 -18.60
C VAL A 98 -18.94 -22.51 -19.72
N VAL A 99 -18.36 -23.71 -19.80
CA VAL A 99 -17.42 -24.06 -20.87
C VAL A 99 -18.04 -23.77 -22.25
N GLY A 100 -17.28 -23.07 -23.09
CA GLY A 100 -17.72 -22.58 -24.39
C GLY A 100 -18.32 -21.17 -24.40
N ASP A 101 -18.43 -20.50 -23.25
CA ASP A 101 -18.63 -19.04 -23.19
C ASP A 101 -17.46 -18.32 -23.84
N ARG A 102 -17.76 -17.18 -24.48
CA ARG A 102 -16.85 -16.54 -25.43
C ARG A 102 -16.98 -15.02 -25.43
N ILE A 103 -15.82 -14.36 -25.42
CA ILE A 103 -15.67 -12.90 -25.48
C ILE A 103 -14.66 -12.55 -26.57
N ILE A 104 -14.89 -11.44 -27.26
CA ILE A 104 -13.94 -10.87 -28.21
C ILE A 104 -13.23 -9.69 -27.55
N TYR A 105 -11.91 -9.75 -27.46
CA TYR A 105 -11.07 -8.65 -27.03
C TYR A 105 -10.48 -7.96 -28.27
N VAL A 106 -10.79 -6.68 -28.45
CA VAL A 106 -10.26 -5.88 -29.55
C VAL A 106 -9.22 -4.91 -28.99
N TYR A 107 -8.01 -4.96 -29.53
CA TYR A 107 -6.89 -4.10 -29.17
C TYR A 107 -6.44 -3.31 -30.39
N ASP A 108 -6.13 -2.03 -30.16
CA ASP A 108 -5.86 -1.04 -31.18
C ASP A 108 -6.98 -0.94 -32.22
N TYR A 109 -7.89 0.04 -32.07
CA TYR A 109 -8.95 0.26 -33.04
C TYR A 109 -8.44 0.75 -34.42
N GLY A 110 -7.17 1.12 -34.54
CA GLY A 110 -6.50 1.38 -35.82
C GLY A 110 -6.24 0.08 -36.56
N ASP A 111 -5.42 -0.79 -35.99
CA ASP A 111 -5.05 -2.06 -36.59
C ASP A 111 -6.12 -3.17 -36.46
N ASP A 112 -7.06 -3.07 -35.52
CA ASP A 112 -8.16 -4.00 -35.23
C ASP A 112 -7.71 -5.41 -34.81
N TRP A 113 -6.75 -5.51 -33.89
CA TRP A 113 -6.28 -6.81 -33.40
C TRP A 113 -7.35 -7.50 -32.55
N GLN A 114 -8.02 -8.51 -33.11
CA GLN A 114 -9.11 -9.22 -32.44
C GLN A 114 -8.64 -10.55 -31.85
N HIS A 115 -8.93 -10.76 -30.57
CA HIS A 115 -8.69 -12.00 -29.86
C HIS A 115 -10.02 -12.65 -29.52
N GLU A 116 -10.19 -13.89 -29.92
CA GLU A 116 -11.29 -14.73 -29.48
C GLU A 116 -10.88 -15.45 -28.20
N ILE A 117 -11.50 -15.08 -27.08
CA ILE A 117 -11.26 -15.63 -25.75
C ILE A 117 -12.40 -16.60 -25.42
N THR A 118 -12.07 -17.88 -25.21
CA THR A 118 -13.06 -18.93 -24.94
C THR A 118 -12.72 -19.67 -23.66
N LEU A 119 -13.70 -19.86 -22.78
CA LEU A 119 -13.56 -20.71 -21.60
C LEU A 119 -13.52 -22.18 -22.01
N THR A 120 -12.41 -22.86 -21.76
CA THR A 120 -12.22 -24.28 -22.09
C THR A 120 -12.42 -25.19 -20.89
N GLN A 121 -12.02 -24.77 -19.68
CA GLN A 121 -12.12 -25.56 -18.46
C GLN A 121 -12.32 -24.68 -17.23
N ILE A 122 -13.01 -25.23 -16.21
CA ILE A 122 -13.03 -24.69 -14.85
C ILE A 122 -12.48 -25.78 -13.93
N ILE A 123 -11.40 -25.48 -13.22
CA ILE A 123 -10.68 -26.41 -12.36
C ILE A 123 -10.51 -25.86 -10.94
N GLN A 124 -10.22 -26.75 -10.00
CA GLN A 124 -9.82 -26.32 -8.66
C GLN A 124 -8.39 -25.78 -8.71
N PRO A 125 -8.07 -24.73 -7.92
CA PRO A 125 -6.70 -24.31 -7.73
C PRO A 125 -5.89 -25.48 -7.16
N LYS A 126 -4.64 -25.60 -7.60
CA LYS A 126 -3.72 -26.61 -7.08
C LYS A 126 -2.74 -25.96 -6.11
N GLU A 127 -2.46 -26.67 -5.04
CA GLU A 127 -1.50 -26.25 -4.03
C GLU A 127 -0.11 -26.08 -4.64
N GLY A 128 0.51 -24.91 -4.43
CA GLY A 128 1.85 -24.57 -4.92
C GLY A 128 1.93 -24.11 -6.38
N GLU A 129 0.81 -23.98 -7.10
CA GLU A 129 0.78 -23.34 -8.43
C GLU A 129 0.37 -21.86 -8.30
N ALA A 130 1.07 -20.98 -9.03
CA ALA A 130 0.72 -19.57 -9.15
C ALA A 130 -0.11 -19.31 -10.41
N TYR A 131 -0.94 -18.27 -10.36
CA TYR A 131 -1.78 -17.82 -11.46
C TYR A 131 -1.62 -16.29 -11.60
N PRO A 132 -1.71 -15.72 -12.81
CA PRO A 132 -1.97 -16.39 -14.07
C PRO A 132 -0.77 -17.22 -14.57
N GLN A 133 -1.05 -18.33 -15.24
CA GLN A 133 -0.01 -19.14 -15.91
C GLN A 133 -0.45 -19.55 -17.31
N CYS A 134 0.48 -19.57 -18.25
CA CYS A 134 0.28 -20.08 -19.59
C CYS A 134 0.57 -21.59 -19.63
N MET A 135 -0.42 -22.36 -20.11
CA MET A 135 -0.34 -23.81 -20.25
C MET A 135 0.19 -24.22 -21.63
N LYS A 136 -0.13 -23.42 -22.66
CA LYS A 136 0.33 -23.61 -24.04
C LYS A 136 0.46 -22.28 -24.75
N ALA A 137 1.53 -22.13 -25.52
CA ALA A 137 1.71 -21.01 -26.43
C ALA A 137 2.08 -21.55 -27.82
N GLU A 138 1.49 -20.96 -28.86
CA GLU A 138 1.75 -21.33 -30.25
C GLU A 138 1.98 -20.05 -31.05
N ASN A 139 3.11 -20.00 -31.76
CA ASN A 139 3.53 -18.89 -32.64
C ASN A 139 3.67 -17.53 -31.94
N ILE A 140 4.52 -16.66 -32.50
CA ILE A 140 4.71 -15.31 -31.97
C ILE A 140 3.55 -14.40 -32.41
N ALA A 141 3.27 -13.38 -31.60
CA ALA A 141 2.35 -12.32 -31.99
C ALA A 141 3.05 -11.36 -32.96
N PRO A 142 2.31 -10.69 -33.87
CA PRO A 142 2.85 -9.60 -34.65
C PRO A 142 3.28 -8.45 -33.72
N PRO A 143 4.33 -7.69 -34.05
CA PRO A 143 4.67 -6.46 -33.33
C PRO A 143 3.51 -5.45 -33.30
N GLU A 144 3.57 -4.50 -32.38
CA GLU A 144 2.70 -3.32 -32.39
C GLU A 144 2.78 -2.58 -33.74
N ASP A 145 1.68 -1.90 -34.11
CA ASP A 145 1.56 -1.06 -35.32
C ASP A 145 1.95 -1.76 -36.64
N SER A 146 1.83 -3.09 -36.73
CA SER A 146 2.39 -3.89 -37.82
C SER A 146 1.38 -4.58 -38.74
N ARG A 147 0.08 -4.20 -38.68
CA ARG A 147 -0.95 -4.84 -39.52
C ARG A 147 -0.63 -4.72 -41.00
N GLY A 148 -0.10 -3.59 -41.45
CA GLY A 148 0.27 -3.34 -42.85
C GLY A 148 1.32 -4.33 -43.36
N GLU A 149 2.43 -4.47 -42.62
CA GLU A 149 3.56 -5.35 -42.91
C GLU A 149 3.14 -6.83 -42.86
N LEU A 150 2.30 -7.19 -41.88
CA LEU A 150 1.77 -8.55 -41.77
C LEU A 150 0.92 -8.91 -42.99
N LEU A 151 0.00 -8.03 -43.41
CA LEU A 151 -0.82 -8.26 -44.61
C LEU A 151 0.01 -8.19 -45.91
N GLY A 152 1.11 -7.45 -45.90
CA GLY A 152 2.11 -7.42 -46.97
C GLY A 152 2.93 -8.71 -47.09
N GLY A 153 2.93 -9.56 -46.06
CA GLY A 153 3.70 -10.80 -46.00
C GLY A 153 5.15 -10.62 -45.56
N ASP A 154 5.50 -9.46 -44.98
CA ASP A 154 6.85 -9.15 -44.52
C ASP A 154 7.17 -9.74 -43.14
N ILE A 155 6.14 -10.18 -42.40
CA ILE A 155 6.25 -10.75 -41.05
C ILE A 155 5.87 -12.23 -41.09
N ASN A 156 6.78 -13.09 -40.59
CA ASN A 156 6.49 -14.51 -40.35
C ASN A 156 6.27 -14.74 -38.85
N LEU A 157 5.09 -15.26 -38.50
CA LEU A 157 4.70 -15.54 -37.12
C LEU A 157 5.05 -16.96 -36.67
N GLU A 158 5.49 -17.84 -37.58
CA GLU A 158 5.86 -19.22 -37.23
C GLU A 158 7.03 -19.25 -36.23
N PHE A 159 6.85 -19.94 -35.11
CA PHE A 159 7.88 -20.09 -34.09
C PHE A 159 8.27 -21.56 -33.92
N ALA A 160 9.58 -21.85 -33.98
CA ALA A 160 10.07 -23.23 -34.01
C ALA A 160 10.08 -23.91 -32.63
N ASP A 161 10.23 -23.14 -31.54
CA ASP A 161 10.33 -23.67 -30.17
C ASP A 161 9.21 -23.15 -29.28
N ASN A 162 8.02 -23.74 -29.41
CA ASN A 162 6.87 -23.38 -28.57
C ASN A 162 7.13 -23.56 -27.06
N LYS A 163 8.14 -24.34 -26.65
CA LYS A 163 8.51 -24.50 -25.24
C LYS A 163 9.30 -23.29 -24.75
N GLU A 164 10.20 -22.75 -25.56
CA GLU A 164 10.89 -21.49 -25.26
C GLU A 164 9.89 -20.34 -25.11
N LEU A 165 8.94 -20.22 -26.05
CA LEU A 165 7.88 -19.22 -26.00
C LEU A 165 7.02 -19.37 -24.74
N LEU A 166 6.61 -20.59 -24.41
CA LEU A 166 5.83 -20.87 -23.19
C LEU A 166 6.58 -20.44 -21.92
N ASN A 167 7.87 -20.75 -21.82
CA ASN A 167 8.68 -20.37 -20.67
C ASN A 167 8.85 -18.84 -20.57
N LYS A 168 9.02 -18.16 -21.71
CA LYS A 168 9.10 -16.70 -21.74
C LYS A 168 7.81 -16.06 -21.25
N VAL A 169 6.67 -16.46 -21.81
CA VAL A 169 5.34 -15.95 -21.39
C VAL A 169 5.13 -16.16 -19.89
N ASN A 170 5.42 -17.35 -19.37
CA ASN A 170 5.26 -17.62 -17.94
C ASN A 170 6.19 -16.78 -17.06
N LYS A 171 7.44 -16.56 -17.49
CA LYS A 171 8.37 -15.70 -16.76
C LYS A 171 7.89 -14.25 -16.73
N ASP A 172 7.39 -13.74 -17.85
CA ASP A 172 6.92 -12.36 -17.94
C ASP A 172 5.63 -12.17 -17.12
N LEU A 173 4.73 -13.16 -17.12
CA LEU A 173 3.57 -13.20 -16.23
C LEU A 173 3.99 -13.29 -14.75
N GLU A 174 4.94 -14.16 -14.41
CA GLU A 174 5.46 -14.28 -13.05
C GLU A 174 6.05 -12.97 -12.54
N VAL A 175 6.81 -12.24 -13.38
CA VAL A 175 7.36 -10.93 -12.99
C VAL A 175 6.26 -9.89 -12.82
N ALA A 176 5.29 -9.84 -13.74
CA ALA A 176 4.21 -8.84 -13.69
C ALA A 176 3.24 -9.08 -12.52
N PHE A 177 3.00 -10.34 -12.18
CA PHE A 177 2.08 -10.78 -11.12
C PHE A 177 2.84 -11.39 -9.92
N ALA A 178 4.13 -11.04 -9.74
CA ALA A 178 4.98 -11.54 -8.66
C ALA A 178 4.41 -11.24 -7.26
N ASN A 179 3.62 -10.17 -7.15
CA ASN A 179 2.93 -9.77 -5.93
C ASN A 179 1.70 -10.65 -5.61
N ASP A 180 1.23 -11.46 -6.55
CA ASP A 180 0.11 -12.40 -6.37
C ASP A 180 0.58 -13.87 -6.23
N ALA A 181 1.83 -14.16 -6.61
CA ALA A 181 2.37 -15.52 -6.71
C ALA A 181 2.86 -16.12 -5.39
N ILE A 182 2.85 -15.36 -4.30
CA ILE A 182 3.01 -15.87 -2.93
C ILE A 182 1.79 -15.40 -2.15
N HIS A 183 0.72 -16.18 -2.16
CA HIS A 183 -0.05 -16.49 -0.96
C HIS A 183 -1.21 -17.44 -1.33
N VAL A 184 -1.40 -18.46 -0.51
CA VAL A 184 -2.76 -18.91 -0.18
C VAL A 184 -3.51 -17.63 0.18
N ASP A 185 -4.41 -17.14 -0.69
CA ASP A 185 -5.22 -15.91 -0.54
C ASP A 185 -5.01 -15.27 0.85
N ILE A 186 -4.03 -14.36 0.96
CA ILE A 186 -3.51 -13.86 2.25
C ILE A 186 -4.66 -13.32 3.12
N TRP A 187 -5.72 -12.85 2.46
CA TRP A 187 -6.95 -12.39 3.08
C TRP A 187 -7.75 -13.51 3.74
N GLU A 188 -7.80 -14.70 3.16
CA GLU A 188 -8.38 -15.87 3.82
C GLU A 188 -7.53 -16.30 5.04
N GLU A 189 -6.20 -16.25 4.92
CA GLU A 189 -5.26 -16.58 5.99
C GLU A 189 -5.36 -15.59 7.16
N VAL A 190 -5.34 -14.28 6.91
CA VAL A 190 -5.47 -13.26 7.95
C VAL A 190 -6.81 -13.38 8.67
N LEU A 191 -7.91 -13.68 7.96
CA LEU A 191 -9.21 -13.91 8.59
C LEU A 191 -9.24 -15.19 9.43
N LYS A 192 -8.62 -16.29 8.95
CA LYS A 192 -8.52 -17.55 9.72
C LYS A 192 -7.71 -17.33 11.00
N THR A 193 -6.57 -16.66 10.90
CA THR A 193 -5.69 -16.38 12.03
C THR A 193 -6.34 -15.42 13.02
N ALA A 194 -7.00 -14.35 12.55
CA ALA A 194 -7.77 -13.44 13.40
C ALA A 194 -8.89 -14.17 14.16
N LYS A 195 -9.58 -15.10 13.49
CA LYS A 195 -10.62 -15.92 14.13
C LYS A 195 -10.05 -16.80 15.25
N GLU A 196 -8.89 -17.40 15.02
CA GLU A 196 -8.21 -18.22 16.03
C GLU A 196 -7.70 -17.37 17.20
N PHE A 197 -7.10 -16.21 16.90
CA PHE A 197 -6.71 -15.21 17.89
C PHE A 197 -7.90 -14.83 18.78
N HIS A 198 -9.03 -14.43 18.19
CA HIS A 198 -10.24 -14.11 18.94
C HIS A 198 -10.77 -15.29 19.76
N ARG A 199 -10.71 -16.52 19.23
CA ARG A 199 -11.16 -17.74 19.93
C ARG A 199 -10.35 -17.98 21.20
N GLN A 200 -9.04 -17.74 21.16
CA GLN A 200 -8.12 -18.00 22.26
C GLN A 200 -8.16 -16.90 23.34
N LYS A 201 -8.68 -15.72 23.01
CA LYS A 201 -8.80 -14.55 23.90
C LYS A 201 -7.48 -14.20 24.63
N PRO A 202 -6.38 -13.91 23.92
CA PRO A 202 -5.08 -13.59 24.50
C PRO A 202 -5.14 -12.51 25.59
N TRP A 203 -6.03 -11.51 25.41
CA TRP A 203 -6.28 -10.42 26.35
C TRP A 203 -6.79 -10.83 27.75
N LYS A 204 -7.09 -12.12 27.97
CA LYS A 204 -7.36 -12.64 29.33
C LYS A 204 -6.10 -12.98 30.12
N LYS A 205 -4.95 -13.01 29.45
CA LYS A 205 -3.65 -13.42 29.98
C LYS A 205 -2.57 -12.37 29.77
N LEU A 206 -2.69 -11.58 28.71
CA LEU A 206 -1.81 -10.49 28.37
C LEU A 206 -2.53 -9.15 28.59
N ARG A 207 -1.82 -8.21 29.21
CA ARG A 207 -2.20 -6.80 29.28
C ARG A 207 -1.62 -6.01 28.10
N ASP A 208 -2.13 -4.81 27.91
CA ASP A 208 -1.71 -3.89 26.85
C ASP A 208 -0.31 -3.28 27.06
N ASP A 209 0.18 -3.26 28.31
CA ASP A 209 1.55 -2.90 28.69
C ASP A 209 2.56 -4.05 28.58
N GLU A 210 2.11 -5.30 28.39
CA GLU A 210 2.97 -6.49 28.23
C GLU A 210 3.39 -6.68 26.77
N ILE A 211 4.29 -5.79 26.31
CA ILE A 211 4.78 -5.76 24.93
C ILE A 211 5.79 -6.88 24.66
N PHE A 212 5.62 -7.58 23.55
CA PHE A 212 6.62 -8.50 23.00
C PHE A 212 6.97 -8.13 21.57
N THR A 213 8.15 -8.54 21.11
CA THR A 213 8.62 -8.24 19.76
C THR A 213 8.66 -9.50 18.91
N VAL A 214 8.27 -9.39 17.65
CA VAL A 214 8.45 -10.43 16.64
C VAL A 214 9.32 -9.87 15.53
N VAL A 215 10.43 -10.53 15.20
CA VAL A 215 11.22 -10.16 14.03
C VAL A 215 10.56 -10.79 12.79
N ASP A 216 10.21 -9.95 11.82
CA ASP A 216 9.61 -10.42 10.59
C ASP A 216 10.65 -11.18 9.72
N PRO A 217 10.34 -12.40 9.24
CA PRO A 217 11.32 -13.20 8.50
C PRO A 217 11.64 -12.65 7.11
N VAL A 218 10.80 -11.79 6.53
CA VAL A 218 10.97 -11.26 5.17
C VAL A 218 11.71 -9.92 5.22
N THR A 219 11.08 -8.92 5.84
CA THR A 219 11.56 -7.54 5.94
C THR A 219 12.69 -7.37 6.96
N LYS A 220 12.81 -8.31 7.91
CA LYS A 220 13.70 -8.23 9.09
C LYS A 220 13.36 -7.09 10.06
N GLU A 221 12.20 -6.44 9.89
CA GLU A 221 11.74 -5.41 10.81
C GLU A 221 11.26 -6.02 12.13
N ASN A 222 11.39 -5.23 13.20
CA ASN A 222 10.81 -5.55 14.51
C ASN A 222 9.32 -5.18 14.50
N LEU A 223 8.47 -6.11 14.92
CA LEU A 223 7.04 -5.93 15.13
C LEU A 223 6.75 -5.91 16.62
N PHE A 224 6.58 -4.73 17.21
CA PHE A 224 6.26 -4.56 18.63
C PHE A 224 4.76 -4.75 18.83
N CYS A 225 4.38 -5.79 19.56
CA CYS A 225 3.01 -6.27 19.64
C CYS A 225 2.40 -5.97 21.02
N SER A 226 1.25 -5.30 21.03
CA SER A 226 0.43 -5.04 22.22
C SER A 226 -0.92 -5.73 22.08
N VAL A 227 -1.25 -6.63 23.00
CA VAL A 227 -2.56 -7.30 23.02
C VAL A 227 -3.58 -6.42 23.73
N LEU A 228 -4.64 -6.05 23.02
CA LEU A 228 -5.68 -5.16 23.53
C LEU A 228 -6.84 -5.95 24.12
N GLY A 229 -7.40 -5.46 25.24
CA GLY A 229 -8.68 -5.95 25.77
C GLY A 229 -8.72 -6.29 27.26
N ALA A 230 -7.63 -6.08 28.00
CA ALA A 230 -7.63 -6.23 29.45
C ALA A 230 -8.64 -5.29 30.14
N GLY A 231 -8.87 -4.10 29.56
CA GLY A 231 -9.88 -3.12 29.99
C GLY A 231 -11.31 -3.37 29.50
N GLU A 232 -11.57 -4.47 28.79
CA GLU A 232 -12.89 -4.88 28.25
C GLU A 232 -13.56 -3.92 27.23
N GLU A 233 -12.88 -2.86 26.78
CA GLU A 233 -13.42 -1.89 25.80
C GLU A 233 -13.11 -2.27 24.35
N THR A 234 -11.83 -2.53 24.06
CA THR A 234 -11.33 -2.86 22.71
C THR A 234 -10.56 -4.17 22.76
N PHE A 235 -10.98 -5.18 21.99
CA PHE A 235 -10.30 -6.47 21.89
C PHE A 235 -9.52 -6.54 20.59
N GLY A 236 -8.24 -6.91 20.64
CA GLY A 236 -7.43 -6.84 19.44
C GLY A 236 -5.94 -7.04 19.63
N LEU A 237 -5.19 -6.61 18.61
CA LEU A 237 -3.73 -6.60 18.57
C LEU A 237 -3.28 -5.33 17.85
N ALA A 238 -2.48 -4.50 18.53
CA ALA A 238 -1.74 -3.42 17.89
C ALA A 238 -0.32 -3.90 17.59
N VAL A 239 0.16 -3.66 16.37
CA VAL A 239 1.48 -4.07 15.88
C VAL A 239 2.21 -2.84 15.38
N TYR A 240 3.22 -2.39 16.11
CA TYR A 240 4.04 -1.24 15.73
C TYR A 240 5.26 -1.71 14.94
N ILE A 241 5.49 -1.12 13.77
CA ILE A 241 6.43 -1.64 12.76
C ILE A 241 7.72 -0.83 12.75
N GLY A 242 8.83 -1.53 12.95
CA GLY A 242 10.18 -0.98 12.86
C GLY A 242 10.45 0.13 13.89
N GLN A 243 11.47 0.93 13.63
CA GLN A 243 11.88 2.03 14.51
C GLN A 243 10.80 3.12 14.61
N ALA A 244 10.15 3.47 13.49
CA ALA A 244 9.04 4.43 13.50
C ALA A 244 7.87 3.95 14.35
N GLY A 245 7.60 2.63 14.32
CA GLY A 245 6.60 2.01 15.18
C GLY A 245 6.99 2.02 16.65
N LEU A 246 8.26 1.71 16.99
CA LEU A 246 8.73 1.80 18.37
C LEU A 246 8.54 3.22 18.94
N GLN A 247 8.90 4.24 18.17
CA GLN A 247 8.68 5.63 18.55
C GLN A 247 7.18 5.92 18.78
N SER A 248 6.32 5.43 17.87
CA SER A 248 4.86 5.55 17.99
C SER A 248 4.33 4.89 19.27
N LEU A 249 4.84 3.71 19.62
CA LEU A 249 4.47 2.98 20.83
C LEU A 249 4.85 3.77 22.10
N ILE A 250 6.09 4.27 22.16
CA ILE A 250 6.59 5.05 23.30
C ILE A 250 5.73 6.31 23.48
N GLU A 251 5.49 7.08 22.42
CA GLU A 251 4.66 8.30 22.47
C GLU A 251 3.21 8.02 22.91
N THR A 252 2.63 6.92 22.45
CA THR A 252 1.26 6.51 22.81
C THR A 252 1.15 6.23 24.32
N VAL A 253 2.17 5.61 24.90
CA VAL A 253 2.18 5.21 26.32
C VAL A 253 2.52 6.37 27.24
N THR A 254 3.47 7.22 26.86
CA THR A 254 3.85 8.40 27.68
C THR A 254 2.76 9.47 27.70
N ARG A 255 1.83 9.48 26.72
CA ARG A 255 0.72 10.44 26.60
C ARG A 255 1.17 11.90 26.62
N GLU A 256 2.37 12.16 26.13
CA GLU A 256 2.97 13.50 26.11
C GLU A 256 2.41 14.40 24.99
N SER A 257 1.52 13.88 24.12
CA SER A 257 0.99 14.57 22.94
C SER A 257 -0.53 14.49 22.79
N GLU A 258 -1.11 15.43 22.03
CA GLU A 258 -2.52 15.42 21.64
C GLU A 258 -2.86 14.23 20.72
N SER A 259 -4.10 13.72 20.79
CA SER A 259 -4.53 12.49 20.09
C SER A 259 -4.35 12.54 18.57
N PHE A 260 -4.56 13.70 17.94
CA PHE A 260 -4.38 13.88 16.50
C PHE A 260 -2.89 13.83 16.10
N SER A 261 -2.04 14.49 16.89
CA SER A 261 -0.58 14.48 16.68
C SER A 261 0.01 13.07 16.81
N ILE A 262 -0.52 12.25 17.71
CA ILE A 262 -0.13 10.84 17.84
C ILE A 262 -0.51 10.07 16.57
N MET A 263 -1.76 10.21 16.09
CA MET A 263 -2.24 9.53 14.89
C MET A 263 -1.38 9.84 13.65
N LEU A 264 -1.01 11.11 13.45
CA LEU A 264 -0.20 11.54 12.31
C LEU A 264 1.22 10.97 12.26
N LYS A 265 1.75 10.56 13.42
CA LYS A 265 3.09 9.97 13.53
C LYS A 265 3.06 8.45 13.61
N GLN A 266 1.86 7.88 13.77
CA GLN A 266 1.70 6.49 14.10
C GLN A 266 2.07 5.58 12.93
N ARG A 267 3.05 4.70 13.14
CA ARG A 267 3.34 3.56 12.26
C ARG A 267 2.94 2.26 12.94
N SER A 268 1.76 1.76 12.63
CA SER A 268 1.26 0.51 13.20
C SER A 268 0.14 -0.12 12.38
N LEU A 269 -0.12 -1.40 12.64
CA LEU A 269 -1.33 -2.10 12.21
C LEU A 269 -2.21 -2.37 13.42
N LEU A 270 -3.52 -2.23 13.25
CA LEU A 270 -4.49 -2.52 14.28
C LEU A 270 -5.45 -3.59 13.79
N LEU A 271 -5.47 -4.73 14.49
CA LEU A 271 -6.59 -5.65 14.48
C LEU A 271 -7.50 -5.31 15.66
N SER A 272 -8.78 -5.05 15.39
CA SER A 272 -9.82 -4.90 16.41
C SER A 272 -11.00 -5.82 16.13
N PHE A 273 -11.73 -6.23 17.17
CA PHE A 273 -12.93 -7.04 17.03
C PHE A 273 -14.17 -6.26 17.42
N GLU A 274 -15.03 -6.02 16.44
CA GLU A 274 -16.22 -5.19 16.58
C GLU A 274 -17.54 -5.98 16.53
N ASP A 275 -18.63 -5.31 16.88
CA ASP A 275 -19.96 -5.82 16.63
C ASP A 275 -20.30 -5.69 15.15
N ARG A 276 -21.12 -6.61 14.63
CA ARG A 276 -21.52 -6.62 13.21
C ARG A 276 -22.09 -5.28 12.74
N GLU A 277 -22.79 -4.58 13.63
CA GLU A 277 -23.52 -3.35 13.37
C GLU A 277 -22.59 -2.14 13.19
N ASP A 278 -21.35 -2.24 13.69
CA ASP A 278 -20.33 -1.20 13.63
C ASP A 278 -19.48 -1.27 12.35
N LEU A 279 -19.60 -2.36 11.57
CA LEU A 279 -18.87 -2.53 10.31
C LEU A 279 -19.44 -1.66 9.20
N SER A 280 -18.55 -1.10 8.38
CA SER A 280 -18.92 -0.49 7.12
C SER A 280 -19.44 -1.54 6.12
N ARG A 281 -20.13 -1.07 5.06
CA ARG A 281 -20.67 -1.97 4.02
C ARG A 281 -19.56 -2.69 3.24
N SER A 282 -18.42 -2.03 3.02
CA SER A 282 -17.25 -2.59 2.33
C SER A 282 -16.61 -3.67 3.20
N GLU A 283 -16.31 -3.38 4.46
CA GLU A 283 -15.76 -4.36 5.44
C GLU A 283 -16.63 -5.61 5.54
N TYR A 284 -17.96 -5.43 5.68
CA TYR A 284 -18.88 -6.55 5.77
C TYR A 284 -18.85 -7.42 4.52
N LYS A 285 -18.82 -6.82 3.32
CA LYS A 285 -18.75 -7.54 2.05
C LYS A 285 -17.43 -8.26 1.88
N PHE A 286 -16.32 -7.59 2.21
CA PHE A 286 -14.98 -8.16 2.21
C PHE A 286 -14.93 -9.42 3.08
N ILE A 287 -15.31 -9.36 4.36
CA ILE A 287 -15.31 -10.55 5.22
C ILE A 287 -16.21 -11.67 4.65
N LYS A 288 -17.29 -11.30 3.96
CA LYS A 288 -18.26 -12.26 3.40
C LYS A 288 -17.84 -12.88 2.07
N SER A 289 -16.85 -12.35 1.36
CA SER A 289 -16.32 -13.00 0.15
C SER A 289 -15.50 -14.24 0.49
N PHE A 290 -15.05 -14.40 1.74
CA PHE A 290 -14.27 -15.54 2.19
C PHE A 290 -15.12 -16.60 2.91
N ASN A 291 -14.61 -17.84 2.96
CA ASN A 291 -15.30 -18.97 3.60
C ASN A 291 -15.21 -18.93 5.16
N THR A 292 -14.62 -17.88 5.73
CA THR A 292 -14.43 -17.73 7.18
C THR A 292 -15.63 -17.01 7.82
N ASN A 293 -16.40 -17.77 8.60
CA ASN A 293 -17.59 -17.23 9.28
C ASN A 293 -17.29 -16.64 10.65
N PHE A 294 -17.74 -15.40 10.90
CA PHE A 294 -17.73 -14.70 12.19
C PHE A 294 -19.15 -14.52 12.73
N ARG A 295 -19.33 -14.71 14.04
CA ARG A 295 -20.62 -14.61 14.75
C ARG A 295 -20.39 -14.24 16.21
N GLY A 296 -21.34 -13.52 16.79
CA GLY A 296 -21.29 -13.09 18.19
C GLY A 296 -20.96 -11.61 18.30
N LYS A 297 -20.96 -11.13 19.55
CA LYS A 297 -20.57 -9.76 19.87
C LYS A 297 -19.05 -9.62 19.87
N LYS A 298 -18.54 -8.45 19.47
CA LYS A 298 -17.11 -8.09 19.44
C LYS A 298 -16.27 -9.22 18.84
N ALA A 299 -16.68 -9.69 17.65
CA ALA A 299 -16.14 -10.90 17.02
C ALA A 299 -15.83 -10.72 15.53
N TRP A 300 -16.13 -9.55 14.96
CA TRP A 300 -15.88 -9.25 13.55
C TRP A 300 -14.56 -8.50 13.44
N PRO A 301 -13.54 -9.05 12.74
CA PRO A 301 -12.26 -8.40 12.64
C PRO A 301 -12.33 -7.18 11.73
N ILE A 302 -11.73 -6.08 12.18
CA ILE A 302 -11.41 -4.90 11.38
C ILE A 302 -9.90 -4.72 11.43
N PHE A 303 -9.31 -4.41 10.28
CA PHE A 303 -7.88 -4.23 10.12
C PHE A 303 -7.62 -2.81 9.63
N ILE A 304 -6.82 -2.04 10.37
CA ILE A 304 -6.51 -0.65 10.05
C ILE A 304 -5.00 -0.49 9.98
N SER A 305 -4.52 0.13 8.91
CA SER A 305 -3.14 0.57 8.76
C SER A 305 -3.01 2.05 9.13
N TYR A 306 -2.04 2.32 10.01
CA TYR A 306 -1.55 3.65 10.32
C TYR A 306 -0.18 3.82 9.67
N VAL A 307 -0.08 4.82 8.80
CA VAL A 307 1.16 5.24 8.16
C VAL A 307 1.35 6.73 8.43
N PRO A 308 2.53 7.17 8.89
CA PRO A 308 2.76 8.56 9.24
C PRO A 308 2.43 9.53 8.10
N GLY A 309 1.68 10.60 8.40
CA GLY A 309 1.22 11.60 7.43
C GLY A 309 0.01 11.20 6.58
N TYR A 310 -0.56 10.02 6.79
CA TYR A 310 -1.73 9.54 6.06
C TYR A 310 -2.93 9.30 6.99
N ASN A 311 -4.12 9.38 6.42
CA ASN A 311 -5.35 8.99 7.10
C ASN A 311 -5.35 7.47 7.37
N PRO A 312 -5.89 7.00 8.50
CA PRO A 312 -6.09 5.57 8.73
C PRO A 312 -6.87 4.93 7.59
N TRP A 313 -6.46 3.74 7.17
CA TRP A 313 -6.97 3.10 5.96
C TRP A 313 -6.98 1.57 6.06
N ASP A 314 -7.55 0.93 5.05
CA ASP A 314 -7.43 -0.52 4.87
C ASP A 314 -5.95 -0.92 4.71
N ILE A 315 -5.62 -2.09 5.24
CA ILE A 315 -4.31 -2.73 5.10
C ILE A 315 -4.10 -3.21 3.65
N ASP A 316 -2.86 -3.28 3.20
CA ASP A 316 -2.48 -3.97 1.96
C ASP A 316 -2.08 -5.44 2.20
N ALA A 317 -1.67 -6.16 1.13
CA ALA A 317 -1.31 -7.57 1.20
C ALA A 317 -0.06 -7.84 2.06
N GLU A 318 0.92 -6.93 2.04
CA GLU A 318 2.14 -7.07 2.82
C GLU A 318 1.86 -6.79 4.31
N GLU A 319 1.03 -5.79 4.60
CA GLU A 319 0.54 -5.52 5.96
C GLU A 319 -0.34 -6.67 6.49
N ALA A 320 -1.14 -7.31 5.64
CA ALA A 320 -1.88 -8.52 6.00
C ALA A 320 -0.94 -9.67 6.38
N ARG A 321 0.16 -9.85 5.63
CA ARG A 321 1.21 -10.85 5.94
C ARG A 321 1.88 -10.55 7.29
N LEU A 322 2.23 -9.29 7.55
CA LEU A 322 2.79 -8.88 8.85
C LEU A 322 1.83 -9.18 10.00
N LEU A 323 0.53 -8.91 9.83
CA LEU A 323 -0.50 -9.24 10.82
C LEU A 323 -0.63 -10.76 11.05
N VAL A 324 -0.53 -11.58 10.00
CA VAL A 324 -0.52 -13.04 10.15
C VAL A 324 0.67 -13.49 10.99
N VAL A 325 1.87 -12.97 10.72
CA VAL A 325 3.08 -13.25 11.51
C VAL A 325 2.87 -12.85 12.97
N ALA A 326 2.44 -11.61 13.22
CA ALA A 326 2.24 -11.07 14.56
C ALA A 326 1.19 -11.87 15.36
N MET A 327 0.02 -12.13 14.76
CA MET A 327 -1.05 -12.91 15.43
C MET A 327 -0.62 -14.34 15.71
N SER A 328 0.08 -14.99 14.77
CA SER A 328 0.53 -16.37 14.95
C SER A 328 1.53 -16.48 16.09
N GLN A 329 2.50 -15.56 16.16
CA GLN A 329 3.46 -15.54 17.26
C GLN A 329 2.83 -15.11 18.60
N ALA A 330 1.82 -14.23 18.59
CA ALA A 330 1.05 -13.91 19.79
C ALA A 330 0.34 -15.15 20.38
N LEU A 331 -0.17 -16.03 19.52
CA LEU A 331 -0.79 -17.28 19.93
C LEU A 331 0.21 -18.27 20.53
N GLU A 332 1.41 -18.39 19.94
CA GLU A 332 2.49 -19.21 20.50
C GLU A 332 2.96 -18.68 21.86
N ILE A 333 3.17 -17.37 21.99
CA ILE A 333 3.54 -16.72 23.27
C ILE A 333 2.46 -16.95 24.32
N LEU A 334 1.18 -16.87 23.94
CA LEU A 334 0.09 -17.17 24.86
C LEU A 334 0.17 -18.60 25.44
N GLU A 335 0.54 -19.60 24.62
CA GLU A 335 0.74 -20.98 25.10
C GLU A 335 1.98 -21.12 26.00
N GLU A 336 3.06 -20.37 25.71
CA GLU A 336 4.25 -20.30 26.56
C GLU A 336 3.93 -19.66 27.92
N ILE A 337 3.16 -18.57 27.95
CA ILE A 337 2.68 -17.92 29.19
C ILE A 337 1.80 -18.88 29.99
N LYS A 338 0.91 -19.63 29.34
CA LYS A 338 0.11 -20.67 30.02
C LYS A 338 1.00 -21.76 30.63
N SER A 339 2.19 -21.97 30.07
CA SER A 339 3.21 -22.92 30.54
C SER A 339 4.22 -22.30 31.52
N GLY A 340 4.07 -21.02 31.88
CA GLY A 340 4.83 -20.33 32.92
C GLY A 340 5.90 -19.35 32.42
N LEU A 341 5.89 -18.97 31.14
CA LEU A 341 6.69 -17.83 30.67
C LEU A 341 6.18 -16.53 31.34
N GLU A 342 7.12 -15.72 31.82
CA GLU A 342 6.89 -14.35 32.26
C GLU A 342 7.61 -13.42 31.28
N LEU A 343 6.90 -12.43 30.76
CA LEU A 343 7.49 -11.42 29.89
C LEU A 343 8.29 -10.41 30.73
N PRO A 344 9.45 -9.93 30.25
CA PRO A 344 10.15 -8.82 30.89
C PRO A 344 9.32 -7.53 30.77
N ASP A 345 9.59 -6.58 31.66
CA ASP A 345 8.99 -5.26 31.56
C ASP A 345 9.65 -4.48 30.41
N PHE A 346 8.87 -4.26 29.36
CA PHE A 346 9.29 -3.54 28.17
C PHE A 346 9.75 -2.12 28.48
N PHE A 347 9.06 -1.43 29.39
CA PHE A 347 9.33 -0.04 29.76
C PHE A 347 10.46 0.08 30.78
N GLU A 348 10.93 -1.03 31.36
CA GLU A 348 12.20 -1.10 32.10
C GLU A 348 13.41 -1.37 31.18
N GLY A 349 13.22 -1.45 29.86
CA GLY A 349 14.29 -1.49 28.87
C GLY A 349 14.63 -2.86 28.29
N SER A 350 13.79 -3.88 28.48
CA SER A 350 14.02 -5.22 27.92
C SER A 350 12.81 -5.75 27.16
N SER A 351 13.01 -6.29 25.96
CA SER A 351 11.97 -6.97 25.17
C SER A 351 12.17 -8.47 25.12
N PHE A 352 11.07 -9.22 25.20
CA PHE A 352 11.03 -10.61 24.77
C PHE A 352 10.84 -10.66 23.24
N VAL A 353 11.76 -11.29 22.53
CA VAL A 353 11.85 -11.25 21.08
C VAL A 353 11.73 -12.66 20.48
N LYS A 354 10.78 -12.83 19.56
CA LYS A 354 10.68 -14.00 18.67
C LYS A 354 11.56 -13.77 17.43
N VAL A 355 12.68 -14.48 17.33
CA VAL A 355 13.64 -14.34 16.23
C VAL A 355 13.52 -15.51 15.25
N PRO A 356 13.26 -15.27 13.96
CA PRO A 356 13.14 -16.33 12.96
C PRO A 356 14.52 -16.85 12.54
N TYR A 357 14.61 -18.15 12.34
CA TYR A 357 15.73 -18.82 11.71
C TYR A 357 15.22 -19.92 10.78
N GLU A 358 15.98 -20.21 9.72
CA GLU A 358 15.62 -21.26 8.79
C GLU A 358 16.14 -22.62 9.26
N GLN A 359 15.25 -23.61 9.28
CA GLN A 359 15.61 -25.00 9.56
C GLN A 359 14.88 -25.92 8.60
N ALA A 360 15.65 -26.64 7.77
CA ALA A 360 15.14 -27.58 6.78
C ALA A 360 14.08 -26.98 5.82
N GLY A 361 14.28 -25.71 5.43
CA GLY A 361 13.38 -24.99 4.52
C GLY A 361 12.12 -24.43 5.16
N ASN A 362 11.97 -24.54 6.48
CA ASN A 362 10.88 -23.90 7.23
C ASN A 362 11.42 -22.78 8.12
N ILE A 363 10.62 -21.74 8.30
CA ILE A 363 10.89 -20.68 9.27
C ILE A 363 10.46 -21.17 10.65
N ILE A 364 11.39 -21.17 11.60
CA ILE A 364 11.14 -21.48 13.01
C ILE A 364 11.54 -20.25 13.84
N TYR A 365 10.85 -20.01 14.96
CA TYR A 365 11.18 -18.93 15.86
C TYR A 365 11.87 -19.44 17.13
N GLN A 366 12.91 -18.73 17.54
CA GLN A 366 13.53 -18.88 18.85
C GLN A 366 13.25 -17.67 19.73
N ASN A 367 13.32 -17.87 21.05
CA ASN A 367 13.08 -16.82 22.03
C ASN A 367 14.41 -16.19 22.46
N GLU A 368 14.46 -14.87 22.45
CA GLU A 368 15.58 -14.07 22.95
C GLU A 368 15.06 -12.98 23.90
N ILE A 369 15.92 -12.48 24.78
CA ILE A 369 15.68 -11.23 25.52
C ILE A 369 16.70 -10.23 25.00
N LYS A 370 16.22 -9.07 24.54
CA LYS A 370 17.07 -7.99 24.00
C LYS A 370 16.84 -6.71 24.78
N ASP A 371 17.92 -5.94 24.94
CA ASP A 371 17.86 -4.58 25.45
C ASP A 371 17.22 -3.66 24.40
N ILE A 372 16.34 -2.77 24.84
CA ILE A 372 15.64 -1.82 23.95
C ILE A 372 16.62 -0.81 23.35
N GLU A 373 17.62 -0.35 24.11
CA GLU A 373 18.63 0.58 23.61
C GLU A 373 19.44 -0.07 22.49
N ASP A 374 19.83 -1.34 22.65
CA ASP A 374 20.52 -2.11 21.59
C ASP A 374 19.64 -2.25 20.35
N MET A 375 18.33 -2.49 20.51
CA MET A 375 17.39 -2.59 19.39
C MET A 375 17.20 -1.26 18.65
N ILE A 376 17.28 -0.14 19.35
CA ILE A 376 17.29 1.20 18.75
C ILE A 376 18.61 1.40 18.00
N HIS A 377 19.73 1.04 18.62
CA HIS A 377 21.07 1.26 18.06
C HIS A 377 21.35 0.42 16.81
N ASP A 378 20.99 -0.87 16.80
CA ASP A 378 21.19 -1.80 15.69
C ASP A 378 20.39 -1.42 14.42
N GLN A 379 19.38 -0.55 14.54
CA GLN A 379 18.62 0.01 13.41
C GLN A 379 18.95 1.49 13.12
N SER A 380 19.72 2.16 13.99
CA SER A 380 20.03 3.60 13.94
C SER A 380 21.19 4.02 13.02
N ASP A 381 21.77 3.11 12.25
CA ASP A 381 22.84 3.45 11.28
C ASP A 381 22.39 4.40 10.14
N SER A 382 21.11 4.78 10.12
CA SER A 382 20.55 5.82 9.26
C SER A 382 20.76 7.21 9.88
N GLN A 383 21.98 7.74 9.89
CA GLN A 383 22.15 9.19 10.14
C GLN A 383 21.30 9.98 9.15
N VAL A 384 20.61 11.02 9.62
CA VAL A 384 19.86 11.92 8.73
C VAL A 384 20.84 12.47 7.71
N GLU A 385 20.65 12.16 6.43
CA GLU A 385 21.55 12.61 5.37
C GLU A 385 21.21 14.04 4.93
N LEU A 386 22.23 14.74 4.43
CA LEU A 386 22.07 16.04 3.81
C LEU A 386 21.42 15.87 2.43
N GLY A 387 20.11 16.14 2.33
CA GLY A 387 19.32 16.00 1.10
C GLY A 387 19.48 17.18 0.13
N VAL A 388 20.06 18.30 0.56
CA VAL A 388 20.23 19.49 -0.28
C VAL A 388 21.47 19.37 -1.16
N SER A 389 21.32 19.64 -2.46
CA SER A 389 22.46 19.58 -3.40
C SER A 389 23.61 20.53 -3.01
N GLU A 390 24.86 20.08 -3.25
CA GLU A 390 26.06 20.88 -2.98
C GLU A 390 26.04 22.23 -3.72
N LEU A 391 25.46 22.29 -4.92
CA LEU A 391 25.30 23.52 -5.70
C LEU A 391 24.39 24.53 -4.99
N THR A 392 23.29 24.06 -4.39
CA THR A 392 22.37 24.90 -3.62
C THR A 392 23.06 25.45 -2.38
N ILE A 393 23.77 24.61 -1.63
CA ILE A 393 24.52 25.02 -0.44
C ILE A 393 25.58 26.08 -0.79
N ARG A 394 26.36 25.85 -1.86
CA ARG A 394 27.36 26.83 -2.33
C ARG A 394 26.72 28.14 -2.76
N ARG A 395 25.52 28.13 -3.35
CA ARG A 395 24.79 29.34 -3.72
C ARG A 395 24.35 30.11 -2.47
N LEU A 396 23.78 29.44 -1.47
CA LEU A 396 23.39 30.08 -0.21
C LEU A 396 24.60 30.72 0.49
N LYS A 397 25.70 29.97 0.64
CA LYS A 397 26.94 30.47 1.26
C LYS A 397 27.56 31.68 0.57
N LYS A 398 27.35 31.83 -0.76
CA LYS A 398 27.98 32.88 -1.57
C LYS A 398 27.08 34.09 -1.80
N ASN A 399 25.78 33.88 -1.95
CA ASN A 399 24.86 34.86 -2.48
C ASN A 399 23.76 35.27 -1.49
N THR A 400 23.72 34.69 -0.29
CA THR A 400 22.71 35.00 0.73
C THR A 400 23.40 35.55 1.96
N ASP A 401 23.12 36.82 2.27
CA ASP A 401 23.69 37.48 3.44
C ASP A 401 22.95 37.10 4.73
N ARG A 402 23.63 37.23 5.87
CA ARG A 402 22.95 37.13 7.17
C ARG A 402 22.15 38.39 7.45
N ILE A 403 20.92 38.20 7.90
CA ILE A 403 20.00 39.28 8.25
C ILE A 403 19.75 39.28 9.77
N LYS A 404 19.52 40.47 10.34
CA LYS A 404 19.14 40.63 11.74
C LYS A 404 17.66 40.33 11.93
N ALA A 405 17.33 39.05 11.85
CA ALA A 405 15.99 38.53 12.04
C ALA A 405 16.04 37.30 12.92
N GLU A 406 15.00 37.15 13.73
CA GLU A 406 14.71 35.99 14.57
C GLU A 406 13.45 35.36 14.02
N ILE A 407 13.51 34.09 13.62
CA ILE A 407 12.43 33.45 12.84
C ILE A 407 12.01 32.14 13.51
N GLU A 408 10.71 31.99 13.78
CA GLU A 408 10.11 30.70 14.07
C GLU A 408 9.90 29.94 12.75
N PHE A 409 10.28 28.67 12.69
CA PHE A 409 10.07 27.80 11.53
C PHE A 409 9.50 26.45 11.95
N SER A 410 8.49 25.98 11.23
CA SER A 410 7.84 24.70 11.52
C SER A 410 7.30 24.03 10.25
N LEU A 411 7.28 22.70 10.30
CA LEU A 411 6.55 21.85 9.37
C LEU A 411 5.49 21.10 10.17
N GLN A 412 4.23 21.26 9.79
CA GLN A 412 3.11 20.64 10.49
C GLN A 412 2.10 20.10 9.50
N TYR A 413 1.51 18.95 9.81
CA TYR A 413 0.38 18.45 9.05
C TYR A 413 -0.85 19.32 9.30
N VAL A 414 -1.60 19.59 8.25
CA VAL A 414 -2.91 20.24 8.33
C VAL A 414 -3.96 19.15 8.52
N ASP A 415 -4.87 19.30 9.50
CA ASP A 415 -5.97 18.37 9.79
C ASP A 415 -7.12 18.44 8.76
N LEU A 416 -6.76 18.30 7.48
CA LEU A 416 -7.66 18.24 6.35
C LEU A 416 -7.07 17.25 5.34
N PRO A 417 -7.42 15.96 5.43
CA PRO A 417 -6.88 14.97 4.53
C PRO A 417 -7.38 15.26 3.10
N VAL A 418 -6.46 15.15 2.15
CA VAL A 418 -6.72 15.32 0.72
C VAL A 418 -6.59 13.97 0.04
N GLN A 419 -7.52 13.69 -0.89
CA GLN A 419 -7.56 12.47 -1.67
C GLN A 419 -7.86 12.84 -3.13
N GLU A 420 -6.88 12.65 -4.01
CA GLU A 420 -7.03 12.90 -5.45
C GLU A 420 -7.68 11.70 -6.17
N ASP A 421 -7.25 10.48 -5.84
CA ASP A 421 -7.83 9.22 -6.32
C ASP A 421 -8.60 8.52 -5.19
N PRO A 422 -9.90 8.18 -5.37
CA PRO A 422 -10.70 7.43 -4.40
C PRO A 422 -10.10 6.09 -3.94
N ASN A 423 -9.18 5.50 -4.72
CA ASN A 423 -8.51 4.24 -4.40
C ASN A 423 -7.19 4.43 -3.64
N GLU A 424 -6.67 5.66 -3.57
CA GLU A 424 -5.45 5.96 -2.83
C GLU A 424 -5.76 6.39 -1.40
N ARG A 425 -4.83 6.11 -0.49
CA ARG A 425 -4.94 6.51 0.90
C ARG A 425 -4.91 8.05 1.00
N PRO A 426 -5.90 8.70 1.62
CA PRO A 426 -5.88 10.13 1.85
C PRO A 426 -4.66 10.54 2.67
N ARG A 427 -4.05 11.66 2.31
CA ARG A 427 -2.85 12.18 2.97
C ARG A 427 -3.12 13.53 3.60
N PHE A 428 -2.45 13.82 4.71
CA PHE A 428 -2.51 15.13 5.33
C PHE A 428 -1.46 16.04 4.68
N PRO A 429 -1.86 17.17 4.08
CA PRO A 429 -0.91 18.14 3.54
C PRO A 429 0.01 18.68 4.63
N VAL A 430 1.25 19.02 4.26
CA VAL A 430 2.22 19.65 5.16
C VAL A 430 2.23 21.15 4.94
N LEU A 431 1.93 21.92 5.97
CA LEU A 431 2.15 23.35 6.02
C LEU A 431 3.59 23.61 6.48
N SER A 432 4.40 24.14 5.58
CA SER A 432 5.65 24.81 5.95
C SER A 432 5.34 26.25 6.27
N ILE A 433 5.72 26.71 7.45
CA ILE A 433 5.42 28.07 7.90
C ILE A 433 6.60 28.67 8.64
N ALA A 434 6.85 29.96 8.38
CA ALA A 434 7.79 30.74 9.16
C ALA A 434 7.20 32.09 9.56
N ALA A 435 7.50 32.51 10.78
CA ALA A 435 7.05 33.78 11.33
C ALA A 435 8.23 34.56 11.94
N ASP A 436 8.20 35.89 11.78
CA ASP A 436 9.14 36.78 12.46
C ASP A 436 8.83 36.79 13.96
N HIS A 437 9.77 36.29 14.78
CA HIS A 437 9.63 36.11 16.21
C HIS A 437 9.36 37.44 16.96
N THR A 438 9.83 38.56 16.42
CA THR A 438 9.72 39.87 17.05
C THR A 438 8.47 40.64 16.65
N GLN A 439 8.03 40.48 15.39
CA GLN A 439 6.92 41.23 14.82
C GLN A 439 5.59 40.46 14.85
N GLY A 440 5.63 39.14 15.04
CA GLY A 440 4.43 38.30 15.02
C GLY A 440 3.81 38.16 13.62
N LEU A 441 4.60 38.34 12.56
CA LEU A 441 4.13 38.29 11.18
C LEU A 441 4.57 36.99 10.52
N VAL A 442 3.65 36.31 9.82
CA VAL A 442 3.99 35.21 8.92
C VAL A 442 4.74 35.79 7.72
N ILE A 443 5.97 35.32 7.51
CA ILE A 443 6.89 35.80 6.46
C ILE A 443 7.12 34.77 5.37
N TYR A 444 6.73 33.51 5.62
CA TYR A 444 6.78 32.42 4.67
C TYR A 444 5.68 31.41 4.97
N GLN A 445 5.03 30.93 3.93
CA GLN A 445 4.13 29.78 4.02
C GLN A 445 4.16 29.02 2.70
N ASP A 446 4.12 27.70 2.78
CA ASP A 446 3.99 26.80 1.63
C ASP A 446 3.14 25.59 2.03
N LEU A 447 2.29 25.11 1.14
CA LEU A 447 1.43 23.96 1.38
C LEU A 447 1.86 22.82 0.45
N LEU A 448 2.33 21.75 1.06
CA LEU A 448 2.93 20.63 0.36
C LEU A 448 2.01 19.43 0.38
N ASP A 449 1.93 18.78 -0.77
CA ASP A 449 1.15 17.56 -0.95
C ASP A 449 2.06 16.31 -0.83
N THR A 450 2.78 16.24 0.29
CA THR A 450 3.79 15.21 0.59
C THR A 450 3.91 14.99 2.10
N THR A 451 4.68 14.00 2.53
CA THR A 451 5.02 13.74 3.95
C THR A 451 6.25 14.54 4.40
N ILE A 452 6.42 14.67 5.72
CA ILE A 452 7.58 15.37 6.29
C ILE A 452 8.81 14.44 6.28
N GLU A 453 9.44 14.32 5.12
CA GLU A 453 10.73 13.65 4.94
C GLU A 453 11.91 14.60 5.17
N ASN A 454 13.08 14.04 5.46
CA ASN A 454 14.30 14.81 5.76
C ASN A 454 14.67 15.78 4.62
N GLU A 455 14.64 15.31 3.37
CA GLU A 455 14.94 16.14 2.19
C GLU A 455 13.91 17.27 2.03
N THR A 456 12.62 16.96 2.16
CA THR A 456 11.53 17.95 2.12
C THR A 456 11.72 19.03 3.18
N ALA A 457 12.04 18.64 4.42
CA ALA A 457 12.23 19.57 5.51
C ALA A 457 13.42 20.52 5.26
N GLN A 458 14.54 19.96 4.81
CA GLN A 458 15.73 20.74 4.47
C GLN A 458 15.46 21.68 3.27
N GLN A 459 14.76 21.21 2.25
CA GLN A 459 14.42 22.02 1.08
C GLN A 459 13.49 23.19 1.43
N GLN A 460 12.54 23.00 2.36
CA GLN A 460 11.68 24.07 2.83
C GLN A 460 12.42 25.14 3.62
N LEU A 461 13.43 24.77 4.41
CA LEU A 461 14.31 25.74 5.05
C LEU A 461 15.10 26.56 4.01
N VAL A 462 15.57 25.91 2.94
CA VAL A 462 16.22 26.61 1.81
C VAL A 462 15.24 27.58 1.12
N ASN A 463 14.01 27.16 0.88
CA ASN A 463 12.98 27.99 0.25
C ASN A 463 12.66 29.22 1.11
N LEU A 464 12.59 29.06 2.43
CA LEU A 464 12.47 30.17 3.38
C LEU A 464 13.59 31.19 3.16
N PHE A 465 14.86 30.77 3.17
CA PHE A 465 16.00 31.69 2.99
C PHE A 465 15.98 32.41 1.64
N GLN A 466 15.54 31.73 0.59
CA GLN A 466 15.37 32.34 -0.72
C GLN A 466 14.23 33.36 -0.73
N SER A 467 13.12 33.05 -0.08
CA SER A 467 11.93 33.91 -0.01
C SER A 467 12.19 35.20 0.77
N ILE A 468 12.94 35.13 1.87
CA ILE A 468 13.30 36.30 2.68
C ILE A 468 14.59 36.97 2.21
N GLU A 469 15.23 36.45 1.16
CA GLU A 469 16.52 36.89 0.61
C GLU A 469 17.63 37.00 1.67
N GLY A 470 17.65 36.09 2.65
CA GLY A 470 18.56 36.17 3.79
C GLY A 470 18.59 34.91 4.65
N ILE A 471 19.67 34.75 5.42
CA ILE A 471 19.78 33.75 6.49
C ILE A 471 19.57 34.48 7.83
N PRO A 472 18.57 34.11 8.64
CA PRO A 472 18.31 34.77 9.92
C PRO A 472 19.46 34.60 10.92
N GLU A 473 19.48 35.47 11.92
CA GLU A 473 20.46 35.41 13.00
C GLU A 473 20.15 34.25 13.93
N ILE A 474 18.86 33.99 14.20
CA ILE A 474 18.38 32.89 15.04
C ILE A 474 17.14 32.24 14.40
N LEU A 475 17.11 30.90 14.40
CA LEU A 475 15.93 30.11 14.08
C LEU A 475 15.37 29.46 15.34
N TYR A 476 14.07 29.59 15.56
CA TYR A 476 13.31 28.90 16.60
C TYR A 476 12.53 27.75 15.97
N MET A 477 12.64 26.54 16.53
CA MET A 477 11.91 25.36 16.03
C MET A 477 11.72 24.31 17.11
N ASN A 478 10.83 23.34 16.87
CA ASN A 478 10.68 22.19 17.76
C ASN A 478 11.77 21.11 17.49
N ALA A 479 11.94 20.20 18.43
CA ALA A 479 12.98 19.16 18.36
C ALA A 479 12.82 18.24 17.14
N GLN A 480 11.59 17.95 16.74
CA GLN A 480 11.30 17.11 15.56
C GLN A 480 11.76 17.76 14.26
N THR A 481 11.43 19.04 14.06
CA THR A 481 11.84 19.82 12.89
C THR A 481 13.36 19.94 12.87
N PHE A 482 13.98 20.18 14.02
CA PHE A 482 15.44 20.25 14.15
C PHE A 482 16.12 18.95 13.69
N HIS A 483 15.66 17.80 14.20
CA HIS A 483 16.24 16.49 13.84
C HIS A 483 16.26 16.24 12.32
N GLN A 484 15.21 16.67 11.61
CA GLN A 484 15.12 16.47 10.15
C GLN A 484 16.05 17.37 9.33
N ILE A 485 16.45 18.51 9.90
CA ILE A 485 17.26 19.53 9.22
C ILE A 485 18.66 19.71 9.81
N GLU A 486 19.01 18.95 10.86
CA GLU A 486 20.28 19.04 11.58
C GLU A 486 21.51 19.03 10.66
N PRO A 487 21.61 18.13 9.65
CA PRO A 487 22.76 18.15 8.74
C PRO A 487 22.92 19.46 7.97
N LEU A 488 21.80 20.09 7.58
CA LEU A 488 21.80 21.37 6.88
C LEU A 488 22.15 22.52 7.83
N VAL A 489 21.69 22.45 9.08
CA VAL A 489 22.04 23.41 10.15
C VAL A 489 23.55 23.42 10.38
N GLU A 490 24.16 22.23 10.50
CA GLU A 490 25.60 22.09 10.66
C GLU A 490 26.37 22.61 9.43
N GLU A 491 25.96 22.19 8.22
CA GLU A 491 26.63 22.56 6.97
C GLU A 491 26.61 24.07 6.72
N LEU A 492 25.51 24.76 7.08
CA LEU A 492 25.37 26.22 6.94
C LEU A 492 25.81 27.00 8.20
N ASN A 493 26.19 26.30 9.28
CA ASN A 493 26.54 26.88 10.58
C ASN A 493 25.43 27.83 11.11
N LEU A 494 24.19 27.35 11.08
CA LEU A 494 23.02 28.13 11.52
C LEU A 494 22.94 28.17 13.04
N SER A 495 22.39 29.26 13.59
CA SER A 495 22.09 29.37 15.01
C SER A 495 20.63 29.01 15.24
N VAL A 496 20.41 27.93 15.98
CA VAL A 496 19.07 27.38 16.24
C VAL A 496 18.81 27.31 17.74
N GLU A 497 17.63 27.74 18.15
CA GLU A 497 17.08 27.52 19.49
C GLU A 497 15.91 26.53 19.41
N ILE A 498 16.06 25.39 20.08
CA ILE A 498 15.00 24.38 20.16
C ILE A 498 14.04 24.78 21.28
N THR A 499 12.77 24.97 20.94
CA THR A 499 11.70 25.37 21.86
C THR A 499 10.54 24.37 21.81
N GLN A 500 9.82 24.23 22.93
CA GLN A 500 8.59 23.42 23.00
C GLN A 500 7.39 24.13 22.37
N GLU A 501 7.36 25.47 22.41
CA GLU A 501 6.27 26.27 21.87
C GLU A 501 6.82 27.30 20.88
N LEU A 502 6.19 27.37 19.70
CA LEU A 502 6.41 28.41 18.70
C LEU A 502 5.22 29.36 18.79
N THR A 503 5.34 30.39 19.62
CA THR A 503 4.20 31.18 20.08
C THR A 503 3.39 31.75 18.93
N ILE A 504 4.04 32.30 17.92
CA ILE A 504 3.36 32.96 16.80
C ILE A 504 2.78 31.92 15.86
N ILE A 505 3.54 30.88 15.53
CA ILE A 505 3.04 29.80 14.67
C ILE A 505 1.82 29.13 15.32
N ASN A 506 1.88 28.83 16.62
CA ASN A 506 0.76 28.21 17.35
C ASN A 506 -0.50 29.09 17.34
N GLU A 507 -0.38 30.42 17.46
CA GLU A 507 -1.52 31.33 17.31
C GLU A 507 -2.14 31.26 15.91
N VAL A 508 -1.32 31.20 14.86
CA VAL A 508 -1.78 31.09 13.47
C VAL A 508 -2.49 29.76 13.23
N ILE A 509 -1.89 28.64 13.67
CA ILE A 509 -2.47 27.29 13.54
C ILE A 509 -3.80 27.19 14.29
N ASN A 510 -3.85 27.67 15.54
CA ASN A 510 -5.09 27.72 16.31
C ASN A 510 -6.16 28.59 15.63
N GLY A 511 -5.76 29.69 15.00
CA GLY A 511 -6.65 30.51 14.18
C GLY A 511 -7.23 29.74 12.99
N LEU A 512 -6.41 28.96 12.28
CA LEU A 512 -6.85 28.11 11.17
C LEU A 512 -7.83 27.02 11.65
N HIS A 513 -7.49 26.31 12.73
CA HIS A 513 -8.36 25.28 13.31
C HIS A 513 -9.73 25.82 13.73
N ASN A 514 -9.79 27.03 14.31
CA ASN A 514 -11.06 27.66 14.69
C ASN A 514 -11.88 28.17 13.49
N SER A 515 -11.24 28.37 12.34
CA SER A 515 -11.87 28.90 11.12
C SER A 515 -12.43 27.80 10.21
N ILE A 516 -11.86 26.60 10.32
CA ILE A 516 -12.27 25.40 9.61
C ILE A 516 -13.34 24.71 10.47
N SER A 517 -14.56 24.59 9.97
CA SER A 517 -15.64 23.91 10.70
C SER A 517 -15.22 22.46 10.98
N PRO A 518 -15.45 21.92 12.19
CA PRO A 518 -15.25 20.48 12.43
C PRO A 518 -16.21 19.74 11.48
N PHE A 519 -15.67 18.81 10.69
CA PHE A 519 -16.45 17.90 9.87
C PHE A 519 -17.09 16.80 10.70
#